data_AF-A0A482VAX8-F1
#
_entry.id   AF-A0A482VAX8-F1
#
_cell.length_a   1.000
_cell.length_b   1.000
_cell.length_c   1.000
_cell.angle_alpha   90.00
_cell.angle_beta   90.00
_cell.angle_gamma   90.00
#
_symmetry.space_group_name_H-M   'P 1'
#
loop_
_entity.id
_entity.type
_entity.pdbx_description
1 polymer ?
#
loop_
_entity_poly.entity_id
_entity_poly.type
_entity_poly.pdbx_seq_one_letter_code
_entity_poly.pdbx_strand_id
1 'polypeptide(L)'
;NLSKPVKGKATNNVGEIQACIWAVKIAKQNSKDTFFYRVRITSINKLKIHTDSLFTINSMTKWIHNWKKNNWKLAGGKSDVKNKEDFKELDKLCQTIDIK
;
A
#
# COMPACT_ATOMS: atom_id res chain seq x y z
N ASN A 1 -15.06 -7.26 -9.45
CA ASN A 1 -14.77 -7.26 -8.00
C ASN A 1 -13.67 -8.28 -7.77
N LEU A 2 -12.53 -7.89 -7.18
CA LEU A 2 -11.42 -8.79 -6.85
C LEU A 2 -11.36 -8.91 -5.32
N SER A 3 -11.52 -10.12 -4.78
CA SER A 3 -11.39 -10.39 -3.35
C SER A 3 -10.30 -11.43 -3.11
N LYS A 4 -9.53 -11.25 -2.04
CA LYS A 4 -8.54 -12.23 -1.58
C LYS A 4 -8.61 -12.37 -0.07
N PRO A 5 -8.41 -13.59 0.46
CA PRO A 5 -8.34 -13.80 1.90
C PRO A 5 -7.15 -13.03 2.49
N VAL A 6 -7.37 -12.44 3.66
CA VAL A 6 -6.34 -11.71 4.40
C VAL A 6 -5.24 -12.69 4.81
N LYS A 7 -3.98 -12.30 4.60
CA LYS A 7 -2.84 -13.04 5.13
C LYS A 7 -2.54 -12.64 6.56
N GLY A 8 -2.32 -13.61 7.43
CA GLY A 8 -1.99 -13.37 8.84
C GLY A 8 -3.23 -13.16 9.71
N LYS A 9 -3.14 -12.28 10.72
CA LYS A 9 -4.25 -12.00 11.63
C LYS A 9 -5.36 -11.27 10.89
N ALA A 10 -6.50 -11.94 10.70
CA ALA A 10 -7.68 -11.36 10.09
C ALA A 10 -8.24 -10.23 10.98
N THR A 11 -7.95 -8.99 10.60
CA THR A 11 -8.55 -7.77 11.19
C THR A 11 -8.96 -6.85 10.04
N ASN A 12 -9.94 -5.97 10.30
CA ASN A 12 -10.42 -5.03 9.28
C ASN A 12 -9.26 -4.22 8.67
N ASN A 13 -8.42 -3.63 9.52
CA ASN A 13 -7.28 -2.82 9.11
C ASN A 13 -6.27 -3.60 8.24
N VAL A 14 -6.01 -4.88 8.56
CA VAL A 14 -5.09 -5.71 7.74
C VAL A 14 -5.68 -5.95 6.36
N GLY A 15 -6.99 -6.22 6.28
CA GLY A 15 -7.68 -6.40 5.01
C GLY A 15 -7.62 -5.15 4.13
N GLU A 16 -7.85 -3.98 4.72
CA GLU A 16 -7.79 -2.70 4.01
C GLU A 16 -6.39 -2.38 3.47
N ILE A 17 -5.35 -2.58 4.29
CA ILE A 17 -3.97 -2.34 3.86
C ILE A 17 -3.58 -3.32 2.74
N GLN A 18 -3.92 -4.60 2.88
CA GLN A 18 -3.62 -5.61 1.85
C GLN A 18 -4.41 -5.36 0.57
N ALA A 19 -5.65 -4.85 0.65
CA ALA A 19 -6.41 -4.43 -0.51
C ALA A 19 -5.71 -3.29 -1.26
N CYS A 20 -5.18 -2.30 -0.54
CA CYS A 20 -4.39 -1.22 -1.15
C CYS A 20 -3.12 -1.75 -1.84
N ILE A 21 -2.38 -2.64 -1.19
CA ILE A 21 -1.19 -3.29 -1.76
C ILE A 21 -1.54 -4.04 -3.05
N TRP A 22 -2.64 -4.81 -3.04
CA TRP A 22 -3.10 -5.55 -4.21
C TRP A 22 -3.52 -4.63 -5.35
N ALA A 23 -4.23 -3.55 -5.06
CA ALA A 23 -4.62 -2.56 -6.06
C ALA A 23 -3.39 -1.98 -6.78
N VAL A 24 -2.36 -1.60 -6.03
CA VAL A 24 -1.10 -1.09 -6.60
C VAL A 24 -0.39 -2.17 -7.44
N LYS A 25 -0.32 -3.41 -6.94
CA LYS A 25 0.31 -4.52 -7.67
C LYS A 25 -0.37 -4.80 -9.00
N ILE A 26 -1.71 -4.86 -9.00
CA ILE A 26 -2.50 -5.09 -10.22
C ILE A 26 -2.30 -3.96 -11.22
N ALA A 27 -2.30 -2.70 -10.75
CA ALA A 27 -2.04 -1.54 -11.60
C ALA A 27 -0.67 -1.67 -12.30
N LYS A 28 0.38 -2.07 -11.57
CA LYS A 28 1.71 -2.32 -12.16
C LYS A 28 1.75 -3.51 -13.12
N GLN A 29 0.99 -4.55 -12.85
CA GLN A 29 1.03 -5.80 -13.61
C GLN A 29 0.32 -5.67 -14.96
N ASN A 30 -0.80 -4.94 -15.02
CA ASN A 30 -1.52 -4.64 -16.26
C ASN A 30 -0.72 -3.77 -17.24
N SER A 31 0.37 -3.13 -16.80
CA SER A 31 1.29 -2.37 -17.67
C SER A 31 2.13 -3.26 -18.59
N LYS A 32 2.19 -4.58 -18.34
CA LYS A 32 3.06 -5.53 -19.07
C LYS A 32 2.33 -6.41 -20.09
N ASP A 33 1.00 -6.50 -20.05
CA ASP A 33 0.22 -7.50 -20.81
C ASP A 33 -0.59 -6.91 -21.98
N THR A 34 -0.55 -5.59 -22.21
CA THR A 34 -1.30 -4.97 -23.32
C THR A 34 -0.52 -5.06 -24.63
N PHE A 35 -0.36 -6.27 -25.18
CA PHE A 35 0.23 -6.50 -26.51
C PHE A 35 -0.82 -6.43 -27.65
N PHE A 36 -2.12 -6.64 -27.32
CA PHE A 36 -3.19 -6.79 -28.32
C PHE A 36 -3.85 -5.46 -28.77
N TYR A 37 -3.98 -4.48 -27.89
CA TYR A 37 -4.40 -3.12 -28.24
C TYR A 37 -3.16 -2.23 -28.25
N ARG A 38 -2.93 -1.48 -29.34
CA ARG A 38 -1.72 -0.65 -29.62
C ARG A 38 -1.51 0.54 -28.67
N VAL A 39 -1.91 0.45 -27.41
CA VAL A 39 -1.70 1.45 -26.35
C VAL A 39 -0.85 0.79 -25.27
N ARG A 40 0.45 1.07 -25.31
CA ARG A 40 1.36 0.74 -24.22
C ARG A 40 1.09 1.68 -23.05
N ILE A 41 0.35 1.25 -22.03
CA ILE A 41 0.43 1.87 -20.70
C ILE A 41 1.74 1.38 -20.08
N THR A 42 2.87 1.93 -20.53
CA THR A 42 4.21 1.49 -20.14
C THR A 42 4.61 1.92 -18.74
N SER A 43 3.89 2.86 -18.13
CA SER A 43 4.18 3.31 -16.77
C SER A 43 2.98 4.05 -16.18
N ILE A 44 2.36 3.47 -15.15
CA ILE A 44 1.41 4.19 -14.31
C ILE A 44 2.24 5.01 -13.32
N ASN A 45 2.48 6.28 -13.65
CA ASN A 45 3.27 7.18 -12.79
C ASN A 45 2.44 7.75 -11.64
N LYS A 46 1.11 7.78 -11.78
CA LYS A 46 0.17 8.35 -10.81
C LYS A 46 -0.97 7.38 -10.54
N LEU A 47 -1.24 7.12 -9.27
CA LEU A 47 -2.35 6.26 -8.85
C LEU A 47 -3.10 6.91 -7.70
N LYS A 48 -4.41 7.05 -7.84
CA LYS A 48 -5.27 7.57 -6.77
C LYS A 48 -6.01 6.43 -6.10
N ILE A 49 -5.80 6.23 -4.80
CA ILE A 49 -6.45 5.15 -4.05
C ILE A 49 -7.48 5.75 -3.11
N HIS A 50 -8.74 5.43 -3.34
CA HIS A 50 -9.84 5.81 -2.47
C HIS A 50 -10.11 4.69 -1.47
N THR A 51 -9.87 4.97 -0.19
CA THR A 51 -10.22 4.10 0.93
C THR A 51 -10.95 4.93 1.99
N ASP A 52 -11.93 4.34 2.65
CA ASP A 52 -12.64 4.87 3.82
C ASP A 52 -11.87 4.66 5.14
N SER A 53 -10.77 3.91 5.08
CA SER A 53 -9.89 3.66 6.22
C SER A 53 -9.07 4.89 6.60
N LEU A 54 -9.57 5.66 7.56
CA LEU A 54 -8.81 6.75 8.18
C LEU A 54 -7.48 6.25 8.78
N PHE A 55 -7.43 5.00 9.25
CA PHE A 55 -6.20 4.39 9.75
C PHE A 55 -5.16 4.27 8.63
N THR A 56 -5.53 3.69 7.49
CA THR A 56 -4.63 3.52 6.34
C THR A 56 -4.20 4.86 5.76
N ILE A 57 -5.12 5.81 5.63
CA ILE A 57 -4.84 7.17 5.15
C ILE A 57 -3.83 7.86 6.06
N ASN A 58 -4.09 7.95 7.37
CA ASN A 58 -3.19 8.62 8.30
C ASN A 58 -1.83 7.91 8.42
N SER A 59 -1.82 6.57 8.34
CA SER A 59 -0.59 5.79 8.34
C SER A 59 0.31 6.17 7.17
N MET A 60 -0.23 6.19 5.95
CA MET A 60 0.54 6.49 4.73
C MET A 60 0.89 7.97 4.58
N THR A 61 0.01 8.88 4.99
CA THR A 61 0.20 10.32 4.78
C THR A 61 0.99 11.01 5.91
N LYS A 62 0.79 10.58 7.17
CA LYS A 62 1.34 11.27 8.35
C LYS A 62 2.37 10.45 9.11
N TRP A 63 2.11 9.17 9.36
CA TRP A 63 2.90 8.41 10.34
C TRP A 63 4.11 7.70 9.75
N ILE A 64 4.05 7.31 8.47
CA ILE A 64 5.10 6.50 7.85
C ILE A 64 6.49 7.14 7.91
N HIS A 65 6.56 8.47 7.78
CA HIS A 65 7.80 9.25 7.90
C HIS A 65 8.42 9.12 9.29
N ASN A 66 7.59 9.27 10.33
CA ASN A 66 8.02 9.12 11.72
C ASN A 66 8.37 7.68 12.07
N TRP A 67 7.61 6.71 11.59
CA TRP A 67 7.91 5.29 11.80
C TRP A 67 9.23 4.90 11.15
N LYS A 68 9.51 5.34 9.92
CA LYS A 68 10.80 5.09 9.26
C LYS A 68 11.96 5.71 10.05
N LYS A 69 11.79 6.94 10.56
CA LYS A 69 12.80 7.61 11.41
C LYS A 69 13.02 6.89 12.75
N ASN A 70 11.97 6.35 13.36
CA ASN A 70 12.02 5.65 14.64
C ASN A 70 12.18 4.12 14.52
N ASN A 71 12.77 3.61 13.42
CA ASN A 71 12.99 2.17 13.22
C ASN A 71 11.71 1.32 13.42
N TRP A 72 10.57 1.82 12.94
CA TRP A 72 9.25 1.19 13.02
C TRP A 72 8.70 0.98 14.44
N LYS A 73 9.09 1.85 15.37
CA LYS A 73 8.53 1.89 16.73
C LYS A 73 7.41 2.93 16.85
N LEU A 74 6.43 2.63 17.70
CA LEU A 74 5.37 3.56 18.06
C LEU A 74 5.93 4.77 18.83
N ALA A 75 5.17 5.87 18.84
CA ALA A 75 5.51 7.05 19.63
C ALA A 75 5.63 6.65 21.11
N GLY A 76 6.82 6.83 21.68
CA GLY A 76 7.17 6.38 23.03
C GLY A 76 8.04 5.12 23.09
N GLY A 77 8.37 4.47 21.97
CA GLY A 77 9.39 3.42 21.88
C GLY A 77 9.06 2.08 22.56
N LYS A 78 7.90 1.97 23.21
CA LYS A 78 7.50 0.80 24.00
C LYS A 78 7.10 -0.42 23.17
N SER A 79 6.70 -0.23 21.92
CA SER A 79 6.25 -1.33 21.07
C SER A 79 6.45 -1.03 19.60
N ASP A 80 6.65 -2.10 18.83
CA ASP A 80 6.73 -2.03 17.37
C ASP A 80 5.36 -1.74 16.74
N VAL A 81 5.37 -1.11 15.57
CA VAL A 81 4.16 -0.93 14.76
C VAL A 81 3.61 -2.29 14.35
N LYS A 82 2.36 -2.59 14.73
CA LYS A 82 1.72 -3.91 14.55
C LYS A 82 1.71 -4.40 13.09
N ASN A 83 1.53 -3.50 12.13
CA ASN A 83 1.47 -3.80 10.69
C ASN A 83 2.71 -3.35 9.93
N LYS A 84 3.89 -3.34 10.59
CA LYS A 84 5.11 -2.78 10.00
C LYS A 84 5.45 -3.39 8.64
N GLU A 85 5.26 -4.70 8.47
CA GLU A 85 5.66 -5.39 7.24
C GLU A 85 4.73 -5.05 6.07
N ASP A 86 3.41 -4.98 6.29
CA ASP A 86 2.45 -4.53 5.28
C ASP A 86 2.75 -3.07 4.86
N PHE A 87 3.03 -2.19 5.82
CA PHE A 87 3.35 -0.78 5.54
C PHE A 87 4.71 -0.60 4.86
N LYS A 88 5.72 -1.42 5.16
CA LYS A 88 7.00 -1.43 4.43
C LYS A 88 6.79 -1.82 2.97
N GLU A 89 5.97 -2.84 2.72
CA GLU A 89 5.65 -3.25 1.36
C GLU A 89 4.90 -2.13 0.62
N LEU A 90 3.89 -1.53 1.26
CA LEU A 90 3.13 -0.43 0.68
C LEU A 90 4.02 0.80 0.39
N ASP A 91 4.90 1.20 1.33
CA ASP A 91 5.88 2.29 1.13
C ASP A 91 6.81 2.02 -0.06
N LYS A 92 7.34 0.81 -0.17
CA LYS A 92 8.20 0.41 -1.30
C LYS A 92 7.46 0.52 -2.64
N LEU A 93 6.19 0.15 -2.67
CA LEU A 93 5.36 0.28 -3.87
C LEU A 93 5.08 1.75 -4.20
N CYS A 94 4.81 2.58 -3.19
CA CYS A 94 4.61 4.04 -3.33
C CYS A 94 5.87 4.78 -3.77
N GLN A 95 7.07 4.33 -3.43
CA GLN A 95 8.30 4.99 -3.93
C GLN A 95 8.44 4.92 -5.47
N THR A 96 7.82 3.91 -6.10
CA THR A 96 7.81 3.77 -7.56
C THR A 96 6.64 4.48 -8.26
N ILE A 97 5.64 4.98 -7.53
CA ILE A 97 4.40 5.53 -8.11
C ILE A 97 3.94 6.72 -7.26
N ASP A 98 3.68 7.87 -7.87
CA ASP A 98 3.07 9.02 -7.19
C ASP A 98 1.63 8.65 -6.76
N ILE A 99 1.46 8.27 -5.50
CA ILE A 99 0.16 7.88 -4.94
C ILE A 99 -0.45 9.05 -4.18
N LYS A 100 -1.68 9.42 -4.57
CA LYS A 100 -2.47 10.51 -3.95
C LYS A 100 -3.79 10.02 -3.38
#